data_AF-A0A822H741-F1
#
_entry.id   AF-A0A822H741-F1
#
_cell.length_a   1.000
_cell.length_b   1.000
_cell.length_c   1.000
_cell.angle_alpha   90.00
_cell.angle_beta   90.00
_cell.angle_gamma   90.00
#
_symmetry.space_group_name_H-M   'P 1'
#
loop_
_entity.id
_entity.type
_entity.pdbx_description
1 polymer ?
#
loop_
_entity_poly.entity_id
_entity_poly.type
_entity_poly.pdbx_seq_one_letter_code
_entity_poly.pdbx_strand_id
1 'polypeptide(L)'
;MNFKTVQINQIFKRVQQGLLNCDIILSSPEDILSFDLFTIDKCRRNEFDIGRSMLTVQRWLKKYVCDVLDEILHVKYQFIYTVDGEQQVDGGAERWKTIQTILEFVKKHAADISKCFYENVYYKPSERKSTFSQFRLQSYEPFPLLCQKIAND
;
A
#
# COMPACT_ATOMS: atom_id res chain seq x y z
N MET A 1 -18.90 17.63 -13.97
CA MET A 1 -19.09 16.29 -14.59
C MET A 1 -20.58 15.99 -14.68
N ASN A 2 -21.07 15.40 -15.76
CA ASN A 2 -22.48 15.01 -15.88
C ASN A 2 -22.56 13.48 -15.92
N PHE A 3 -22.47 12.84 -14.74
CA PHE A 3 -22.54 11.38 -14.66
C PHE A 3 -23.96 10.90 -14.90
N LYS A 4 -24.14 10.08 -15.93
CA LYS A 4 -25.35 9.27 -16.12
C LYS A 4 -25.24 7.99 -15.27
N THR A 5 -26.37 7.41 -14.88
CA THR A 5 -26.44 6.14 -14.15
C THR A 5 -25.63 5.02 -14.84
N VAL A 6 -25.63 5.00 -16.17
CA VAL A 6 -24.84 4.04 -16.98
C VAL A 6 -23.34 4.17 -16.71
N GLN A 7 -22.82 5.39 -16.61
CA GLN A 7 -21.39 5.63 -16.37
C GLN A 7 -21.00 5.23 -14.94
N ILE A 8 -21.87 5.51 -13.96
CA ILE A 8 -21.64 5.09 -12.57
C ILE A 8 -21.58 3.57 -12.47
N ASN A 9 -22.49 2.86 -13.14
CA ASN A 9 -22.48 1.40 -13.17
C ASN A 9 -21.23 0.83 -13.88
N GLN A 10 -20.74 1.51 -14.92
CA GLN A 10 -19.49 1.12 -15.59
C GLN A 10 -18.28 1.31 -14.67
N ILE A 11 -18.20 2.45 -13.96
CA ILE A 11 -17.15 2.68 -12.94
C ILE A 11 -17.23 1.58 -11.88
N PHE A 12 -18.44 1.29 -11.39
CA PHE A 12 -18.61 0.29 -10.35
C PHE A 12 -18.13 -1.09 -10.79
N LYS A 13 -18.53 -1.51 -12.01
CA LYS A 13 -18.08 -2.77 -12.60
C LYS A 13 -16.56 -2.83 -12.73
N ARG A 14 -15.91 -1.73 -13.13
CA ARG A 14 -14.45 -1.66 -13.26
C ARG A 14 -13.75 -1.81 -11.91
N VAL A 15 -14.19 -1.09 -10.88
CA VAL A 15 -13.55 -1.20 -9.55
C VAL A 15 -13.78 -2.57 -8.91
N GLN A 16 -14.94 -3.20 -9.17
CA GLN A 16 -15.20 -4.58 -8.73
C GLN A 16 -14.29 -5.60 -9.43
N GLN A 17 -14.07 -5.45 -10.75
CA GLN A 17 -13.11 -6.29 -11.47
C GLN A 17 -11.67 -6.06 -10.97
N GLY A 18 -11.32 -4.80 -10.68
CA GLY A 18 -10.02 -4.48 -10.12
C GLY A 18 -9.75 -5.18 -8.79
N LEU A 19 -10.75 -5.31 -7.93
CA LEU A 19 -10.61 -6.08 -6.68
C LEU A 19 -10.30 -7.57 -6.93
N LEU A 20 -10.89 -8.19 -7.96
CA LEU A 20 -10.62 -9.58 -8.32
C LEU A 20 -9.19 -9.76 -8.86
N ASN A 21 -8.72 -8.76 -9.61
CA ASN A 21 -7.39 -8.78 -10.24
C ASN A 21 -6.28 -8.25 -9.33
N CYS A 22 -6.61 -7.73 -8.15
CA CYS A 22 -5.69 -7.00 -7.28
C CYS A 22 -5.06 -5.76 -7.96
N ASP A 23 -5.88 -5.00 -8.69
CA ASP A 23 -5.46 -3.80 -9.40
C ASP A 23 -5.20 -2.62 -8.45
N ILE A 24 -4.36 -1.68 -8.89
CA ILE A 24 -4.11 -0.40 -8.20
C ILE A 24 -4.92 0.69 -8.89
N ILE A 25 -5.67 1.46 -8.10
CA ILE A 25 -6.42 2.62 -8.58
C ILE A 25 -5.59 3.87 -8.33
N LEU A 26 -5.30 4.61 -9.39
CA LEU A 26 -4.69 5.94 -9.30
C LEU A 26 -5.81 6.98 -9.39
N SER A 27 -5.98 7.75 -8.32
CA SER A 27 -6.96 8.84 -8.24
C SER A 27 -6.32 10.02 -7.52
N SER A 28 -6.74 11.23 -7.89
CA SER A 28 -6.40 12.41 -7.10
C SER A 28 -7.38 12.60 -5.94
N PRO A 29 -6.99 13.28 -4.86
CA PRO A 29 -7.92 13.65 -3.78
C PRO A 29 -9.10 14.50 -4.29
N GLU A 30 -8.87 15.34 -5.30
CA GLU A 30 -9.91 16.19 -5.91
C GLU A 30 -10.97 15.37 -6.65
N ASP A 31 -10.57 14.28 -7.32
CA ASP A 31 -11.51 13.38 -8.01
C ASP A 31 -12.41 12.66 -7.01
N ILE A 32 -11.84 12.17 -5.89
CA ILE A 32 -12.59 11.51 -4.80
C ILE A 32 -13.58 12.51 -4.18
N LEU A 33 -13.10 13.70 -3.83
CA LEU A 33 -13.93 14.76 -3.24
C LEU A 33 -15.04 15.21 -4.21
N SER A 34 -14.72 15.34 -5.50
CA SER A 34 -15.70 15.69 -6.52
C SER A 34 -16.79 14.64 -6.65
N PHE A 35 -16.43 13.35 -6.61
CA PHE A 35 -17.39 12.25 -6.61
C PHE A 35 -18.30 12.30 -5.36
N ASP A 36 -17.72 12.64 -4.20
CA ASP A 36 -18.44 12.77 -2.94
C ASP A 36 -19.43 13.93 -2.94
N LEU A 37 -18.99 15.12 -3.33
CA LEU A 37 -19.85 16.30 -3.41
C LEU A 37 -20.92 16.15 -4.48
N PHE A 38 -20.61 15.52 -5.62
CA PHE A 38 -21.58 15.30 -6.69
C PHE A 38 -22.69 14.33 -6.26
N THR A 39 -22.36 13.32 -5.45
CA THR A 39 -23.38 12.44 -4.85
C THR A 39 -24.36 13.22 -3.97
N ILE A 40 -23.85 14.16 -3.17
CA ILE A 40 -24.66 15.03 -2.31
C ILE A 40 -25.54 15.95 -3.17
N ASP A 41 -24.98 16.60 -4.19
CA ASP A 41 -25.72 17.48 -5.11
C ASP A 41 -26.88 16.73 -5.79
N LYS A 42 -26.64 15.50 -6.28
CA LYS A 42 -27.68 14.68 -6.90
C LYS A 42 -28.82 14.32 -5.95
N CYS A 43 -28.49 13.96 -4.72
CA CYS A 43 -29.50 13.74 -3.68
C CYS A 43 -30.30 15.02 -3.38
N ARG A 44 -29.64 16.19 -3.33
CA ARG A 44 -30.30 17.48 -3.08
C ARG A 44 -31.24 17.91 -4.23
N ARG A 45 -30.93 17.52 -5.47
CA ARG A 45 -31.76 17.79 -6.65
C ARG A 45 -32.93 16.82 -6.83
N ASN A 46 -33.16 15.93 -5.86
CA ASN A 46 -34.12 14.82 -5.93
C ASN A 46 -33.82 13.81 -7.07
N GLU A 47 -32.58 13.77 -7.57
CA GLU A 47 -32.13 12.77 -8.54
C GLU A 47 -31.69 11.48 -7.82
N PHE A 48 -32.61 10.90 -7.04
CA PHE A 48 -32.30 9.81 -6.09
C PHE A 48 -31.77 8.54 -6.75
N ASP A 49 -32.19 8.22 -7.97
CA ASP A 49 -31.69 7.02 -8.68
C ASP A 49 -30.19 7.09 -8.96
N ILE A 50 -29.72 8.29 -9.34
CA ILE A 50 -28.30 8.57 -9.58
C ILE A 50 -27.57 8.63 -8.23
N GLY A 51 -28.10 9.41 -7.28
CA GLY A 51 -27.50 9.55 -5.95
C GLY A 51 -27.35 8.22 -5.21
N ARG A 52 -28.34 7.33 -5.29
CA ARG A 52 -28.30 6.00 -4.67
C ARG A 52 -27.27 5.09 -5.33
N SER A 53 -27.18 5.13 -6.65
CA SER A 53 -26.14 4.39 -7.40
C SER A 53 -24.75 4.86 -6.99
N MET A 54 -24.52 6.17 -6.93
CA MET A 54 -23.23 6.73 -6.50
C MET A 54 -22.89 6.38 -5.04
N LEU A 55 -23.85 6.52 -4.12
CA LEU A 55 -23.68 6.17 -2.72
C LEU A 55 -23.31 4.68 -2.53
N THR A 56 -23.86 3.82 -3.38
CA THR A 56 -23.52 2.40 -3.40
C THR A 56 -22.06 2.19 -3.77
N VAL A 57 -21.55 2.90 -4.80
CA VAL A 57 -20.14 2.87 -5.19
C VAL A 57 -19.26 3.39 -4.05
N GLN A 58 -19.58 4.53 -3.45
CA GLN A 58 -18.81 5.10 -2.33
C GLN A 58 -18.68 4.14 -1.16
N ARG A 59 -19.80 3.56 -0.72
CA ARG A 59 -19.81 2.60 0.40
C ARG A 59 -18.99 1.36 0.09
N TRP A 60 -19.04 0.90 -1.17
CA TRP A 60 -18.25 -0.24 -1.61
C TRP A 60 -16.75 0.11 -1.63
N LEU A 61 -16.37 1.26 -2.18
CA LEU A 61 -14.98 1.72 -2.20
C LEU A 61 -14.42 1.84 -0.78
N LYS A 62 -15.13 2.52 0.14
CA LYS A 62 -14.72 2.64 1.55
C LYS A 62 -14.57 1.31 2.28
N LYS A 63 -15.21 0.24 1.80
CA LYS A 63 -15.15 -1.10 2.42
C LYS A 63 -14.03 -1.96 1.86
N TYR A 64 -13.72 -1.83 0.56
CA TYR A 64 -12.84 -2.76 -0.15
C TYR A 64 -11.56 -2.14 -0.69
N VAL A 65 -11.47 -0.81 -0.73
CA VAL A 65 -10.29 -0.06 -1.15
C VAL A 65 -9.63 0.52 0.09
N CYS A 66 -8.30 0.48 0.11
CA CYS A 66 -7.46 1.05 1.15
C CYS A 66 -6.52 2.06 0.49
N ASP A 67 -6.44 3.26 1.05
CA ASP A 67 -5.51 4.27 0.58
C ASP A 67 -4.08 3.89 1.03
N VAL A 68 -3.21 3.64 0.05
CA VAL A 68 -1.81 3.23 0.30
C VAL A 68 -0.88 4.45 0.44
N LEU A 69 -1.27 5.58 -0.14
CA LEU A 69 -0.42 6.77 -0.31
C LEU A 69 -1.19 8.03 0.10
N ASP A 70 -1.53 8.15 1.38
CA ASP A 70 -2.32 9.30 1.84
C ASP A 70 -1.43 10.55 2.06
N GLU A 71 -0.19 10.41 2.58
CA GLU A 71 0.64 11.60 2.89
C GLU A 71 2.18 11.38 2.79
N ILE A 72 2.67 10.13 2.73
CA ILE A 72 4.06 9.81 3.14
C ILE A 72 5.13 10.12 2.06
N LEU A 73 4.74 10.30 0.79
CA LEU A 73 5.69 10.53 -0.32
C LEU A 73 5.81 12.00 -0.77
N HIS A 74 5.14 12.95 -0.12
CA HIS A 74 5.32 14.36 -0.48
C HIS A 74 6.77 14.78 -0.19
N VAL A 75 7.45 15.44 -1.15
CA VAL A 75 8.87 15.82 -1.06
C VAL A 75 9.19 16.67 0.19
N LYS A 76 8.19 17.38 0.73
CA LYS A 76 8.29 18.13 2.00
C LYS A 76 8.50 17.27 3.25
N TYR A 77 8.16 15.97 3.20
CA TYR A 77 8.37 15.03 4.31
C TYR A 77 9.70 14.26 4.18
N GLN A 78 10.63 14.71 3.33
CA GLN A 78 12.00 14.23 3.40
C GLN A 78 12.57 14.58 4.78
N PHE A 79 12.99 13.58 5.54
CA PHE A 79 13.73 13.78 6.79
C PHE A 79 15.06 14.49 6.48
N ILE A 80 15.14 15.78 6.79
CA ILE A 80 16.39 16.53 6.85
C ILE A 80 16.98 16.28 8.24
N TYR A 81 18.04 15.48 8.33
CA TYR A 81 18.79 15.32 9.57
C TYR A 81 19.66 16.56 9.76
N THR A 82 19.43 17.31 10.84
CA THR A 82 20.20 18.52 11.19
C THR A 82 21.46 18.22 12.00
N VAL A 83 21.85 16.94 12.08
CA VAL A 83 23.04 16.50 12.80
C VAL A 83 24.09 16.18 11.73
N ASP A 84 25.15 17.00 11.73
CA ASP A 84 26.23 17.10 10.75
C ASP A 84 25.86 17.82 9.43
N GLY A 85 26.90 18.38 8.76
CA GLY A 85 26.74 19.29 7.63
C GLY A 85 25.87 18.74 6.51
N GLU A 86 25.10 19.60 5.83
CA GLU A 86 24.16 19.23 4.76
C GLU A 86 24.81 18.28 3.74
N GLN A 87 24.62 16.98 3.91
CA GLN A 87 24.86 16.02 2.87
C GLN A 87 23.66 16.06 1.94
N GLN A 88 23.91 16.29 0.65
CA GLN A 88 22.92 15.99 -0.38
C GLN A 88 22.39 14.58 -0.11
N VAL A 89 21.07 14.46 -0.02
CA VAL A 89 20.39 13.18 0.18
C VAL A 89 20.66 12.32 -1.05
N ASP A 90 21.77 11.58 -1.02
CA ASP A 90 22.21 10.76 -2.13
C ASP A 90 21.29 9.54 -2.27
N GLY A 91 21.10 9.09 -3.51
CA GLY A 91 20.38 7.86 -3.81
C GLY A 91 18.89 7.98 -4.13
N GLY A 92 18.29 9.17 -4.23
CA GLY A 92 16.98 9.37 -4.89
C GLY A 92 15.93 8.25 -4.70
N ALA A 93 15.52 7.62 -5.81
CA ALA A 93 14.64 6.44 -5.84
C ALA A 93 15.34 5.13 -5.41
N GLU A 94 16.67 5.06 -5.54
CA GLU A 94 17.47 3.90 -5.15
C GLU A 94 17.37 3.62 -3.65
N ARG A 95 17.25 4.65 -2.79
CA ARG A 95 17.01 4.45 -1.34
C ARG A 95 15.84 3.51 -1.07
N TRP A 96 14.74 3.66 -1.81
CA TRP A 96 13.55 2.83 -1.65
C TRP A 96 13.76 1.45 -2.25
N LYS A 97 14.36 1.37 -3.44
CA LYS A 97 14.67 0.09 -4.09
C LYS A 97 15.62 -0.76 -3.24
N THR A 98 16.69 -0.18 -2.70
CA THR A 98 17.65 -0.88 -1.86
C THR A 98 16.96 -1.50 -0.64
N ILE A 99 16.11 -0.75 0.07
CA ILE A 99 15.38 -1.29 1.22
C ILE A 99 14.40 -2.39 0.78
N GLN A 100 13.67 -2.21 -0.32
CA GLN A 100 12.77 -3.23 -0.85
C GLN A 100 13.53 -4.52 -1.22
N THR A 101 14.67 -4.40 -1.88
CA THR A 101 15.54 -5.53 -2.24
C THR A 101 16.09 -6.23 -1.00
N ILE A 102 16.56 -5.48 0.01
CA ILE A 102 16.98 -6.08 1.29
C ILE A 102 15.83 -6.84 1.94
N LEU A 103 14.61 -6.29 1.96
CA LEU A 103 13.44 -6.97 2.51
C LEU A 103 13.06 -8.24 1.72
N GLU A 104 13.24 -8.23 0.40
CA GLU A 104 13.07 -9.44 -0.44
C GLU A 104 14.08 -10.53 -0.08
N PHE A 105 15.35 -10.18 0.13
CA PHE A 105 16.36 -11.12 0.61
C PHE A 105 16.07 -11.63 2.03
N VAL A 106 15.63 -10.75 2.93
CA VAL A 106 15.15 -11.18 4.26
C VAL A 106 14.01 -12.18 4.11
N LYS A 107 13.01 -11.92 3.26
CA LYS A 107 11.89 -12.83 3.00
C LYS A 107 12.37 -14.18 2.45
N LYS A 108 13.36 -14.17 1.55
CA LYS A 108 13.98 -15.37 0.96
C LYS A 108 14.64 -16.25 2.03
N HIS A 109 15.42 -15.65 2.94
CA HIS A 109 16.19 -16.40 3.94
C HIS A 109 15.46 -16.64 5.27
N ALA A 110 14.36 -15.93 5.53
CA ALA A 110 13.64 -15.99 6.80
C ALA A 110 13.24 -17.40 7.22
N ALA A 111 12.76 -18.22 6.27
CA ALA A 111 12.37 -19.60 6.54
C ALA A 111 13.55 -20.45 7.00
N ASP A 112 14.72 -20.32 6.36
CA ASP A 112 15.89 -21.12 6.71
C ASP A 112 16.54 -20.65 8.00
N ILE A 113 16.62 -19.33 8.23
CA ILE A 113 17.08 -18.77 9.51
C ILE A 113 16.19 -19.24 10.66
N SER A 114 14.87 -19.30 10.48
CA SER A 114 13.96 -19.80 11.51
C SER A 114 14.17 -21.28 11.86
N LYS A 115 14.63 -22.11 10.91
CA LYS A 115 14.96 -23.52 11.17
C LYS A 115 16.27 -23.66 11.94
N CYS A 116 17.26 -22.82 11.66
CA CYS A 116 18.54 -22.81 12.36
C CYS A 116 18.42 -22.25 13.80
N PHE A 117 17.48 -21.33 14.02
CA PHE A 117 17.33 -20.58 15.26
C PHE A 117 15.88 -20.59 15.79
N TYR A 118 15.32 -21.77 16.04
CA TYR A 118 13.91 -21.95 16.37
C TYR A 118 13.45 -21.20 17.65
N GLU A 119 14.32 -21.03 18.64
CA GLU A 119 14.00 -20.30 19.88
C GLU A 119 14.23 -18.78 19.75
N ASN A 120 15.16 -18.39 18.88
CA ASN A 120 15.64 -17.02 18.76
C ASN A 120 14.98 -16.24 17.62
N VAL A 121 14.13 -16.89 16.83
CA VAL A 121 13.47 -16.32 15.65
C VAL A 121 11.99 -16.69 15.66
N TYR A 122 11.13 -15.66 15.63
CA TYR A 122 9.73 -15.86 15.33
C TYR A 122 9.52 -15.76 13.81
N TYR A 123 8.99 -16.83 13.21
CA TYR A 123 8.63 -16.86 11.81
C TYR A 123 7.22 -17.39 11.62
N LYS A 124 6.38 -16.62 10.92
CA LYS A 124 5.06 -17.05 10.47
C LYS A 124 4.98 -16.90 8.94
N PRO A 125 4.85 -17.99 8.19
CA PRO A 125 4.74 -17.92 6.75
C PRO A 125 3.46 -17.19 6.35
N SER A 126 3.54 -16.44 5.25
CA SER A 126 2.37 -15.77 4.69
C SER A 126 1.47 -16.76 3.95
N GLU A 127 0.16 -16.70 4.22
CA GLU A 127 -0.86 -17.48 3.50
C GLU A 127 -1.10 -16.95 2.07
N ARG A 128 -0.76 -15.68 1.82
CA ARG A 128 -1.00 -15.00 0.53
C ARG A 128 0.32 -14.50 -0.07
N LYS A 129 0.45 -14.61 -1.39
CA LYS A 129 1.63 -14.10 -2.12
C LYS A 129 1.86 -12.59 -1.92
N SER A 130 0.77 -11.82 -1.78
CA SER A 130 0.78 -10.37 -1.60
C SER A 130 1.11 -9.91 -0.18
N THR A 131 1.33 -10.83 0.76
CA THR A 131 1.65 -10.49 2.15
C THR A 131 3.09 -10.87 2.48
N PHE A 132 3.76 -10.02 3.26
CA PHE A 132 5.11 -10.28 3.76
C PHE A 132 5.04 -11.20 4.98
N SER A 133 5.83 -12.27 5.00
CA SER A 133 5.86 -13.23 6.13
C SER A 133 6.30 -12.52 7.40
N GLN A 134 5.68 -12.83 8.54
CA GLN A 134 6.13 -12.23 9.79
C GLN A 134 7.45 -12.86 10.18
N PHE A 135 8.46 -12.01 10.37
CA PHE A 135 9.80 -12.42 10.75
C PHE A 135 10.31 -11.46 11.81
N ARG A 136 10.76 -11.99 12.94
CA ARG A 136 11.30 -11.21 14.06
C ARG A 136 12.47 -11.96 14.68
N LEU A 137 13.59 -11.26 14.81
CA LEU A 137 14.72 -11.70 15.62
C LEU A 137 14.39 -11.39 17.09
N GLN A 138 14.41 -12.41 17.94
CA GLN A 138 14.20 -12.27 19.38
C GLN A 138 15.52 -12.06 20.14
N SER A 139 16.63 -12.47 19.52
CA SER A 139 17.99 -12.24 20.01
C SER A 139 18.91 -11.81 18.87
N TYR A 140 20.12 -11.38 19.21
CA TYR A 140 21.12 -10.94 18.25
C TYR A 140 21.84 -12.10 17.55
N GLU A 141 21.85 -13.31 18.13
CA GLU A 141 22.55 -14.48 17.57
C GLU A 141 22.24 -14.80 16.08
N PRO A 142 20.98 -14.80 15.61
CA PRO A 142 20.67 -15.03 14.19
C PRO A 142 21.06 -13.88 13.25
N PHE A 143 21.34 -12.67 13.77
CA PHE A 143 21.54 -11.47 12.95
C PHE A 143 22.80 -11.56 12.04
N PRO A 144 23.99 -11.93 12.55
CA PRO A 144 25.19 -12.06 11.70
C PRO A 144 25.00 -13.04 10.53
N LEU A 145 24.34 -14.18 10.76
CA LEU A 145 24.09 -15.17 9.70
C LEU A 145 23.11 -14.63 8.66
N LEU A 146 22.08 -13.91 9.09
CA LEU A 146 21.15 -13.25 8.18
C LEU A 146 21.87 -12.22 7.30
N CYS A 147 22.71 -11.35 7.90
CA CYS A 147 23.51 -10.38 7.16
C CYS A 147 24.45 -11.07 6.16
N GLN A 148 25.12 -12.15 6.57
CA GLN A 148 25.98 -12.93 5.67
C GLN A 148 25.21 -13.51 4.49
N LYS A 149 23.99 -14.02 4.71
CA LYS A 149 23.15 -14.55 3.63
C LYS A 149 22.68 -13.48 2.65
N ILE A 150 22.27 -12.32 3.17
CA ILE A 150 21.86 -11.17 2.35
C ILE A 150 23.03 -10.64 1.52
N ALA A 151 24.24 -10.58 2.09
CA ALA A 151 25.43 -10.09 1.38
C ALA A 151 25.94 -11.04 0.28
N ASN A 152 25.52 -12.31 0.29
CA ASN A 152 25.91 -13.33 -0.68
C ASN A 152 24.82 -13.63 -1.74
N ASP A 153 23.72 -12.87 -1.75
CA ASP A 153 22.72 -12.89 -2.83
C ASP A 153 23.15 -12.00 -4.01
#